data_AF-A0A229SD68-F1
#
_entry.id   AF-A0A229SD68-F1
#
_cell.length_a   1.000
_cell.length_b   1.000
_cell.length_c   1.000
_cell.angle_alpha   90.00
_cell.angle_beta   90.00
_cell.angle_gamma   90.00
#
_symmetry.space_group_name_H-M   'P 1'
#
loop_
_entity.id
_entity.type
_entity.pdbx_description
1 polymer ?
#
loop_
_entity_poly.entity_id
_entity_poly.type
_entity_poly.pdbx_seq_one_letter_code
_entity_poly.pdbx_strand_id
1 'polypeptide(L)'
;METIALAEVAAVLADPSRASMCLALLDGRAWTVTELAGAAEVAASTASEHVTKLTEAGFVVRVKQGRHSYVRIADPRVAELIEHLAQHAEHRPVKGLRSSVRVKRLEFARTCYDHLAGTVGVALRDGMLTTGLIDEADGLTLTARGREVLGALGVEIADGRRAMLRDCLDWTVRRDHLAGRVPAALLSHGVSAGWLSREGNRAVKVLPAAEKPFADLGVDLAGLRRP
;
A
#
# COMPACT_ATOMS: atom_id res chain seq x y z
N MET A 1 24.87 -11.97 11.17
CA MET A 1 23.71 -12.01 10.25
C MET A 1 24.24 -12.53 8.93
N GLU A 2 23.99 -13.80 8.61
CA GLU A 2 24.64 -14.48 7.49
C GLU A 2 24.23 -13.87 6.15
N THR A 3 25.24 -13.50 5.36
CA THR A 3 25.08 -12.94 4.01
C THR A 3 24.35 -13.88 3.04
N ILE A 4 24.34 -15.19 3.33
CA ILE A 4 23.64 -16.23 2.57
C ILE A 4 22.12 -16.01 2.60
N ALA A 5 21.55 -15.69 3.76
CA ALA A 5 20.11 -15.45 3.91
C ALA A 5 19.63 -14.25 3.07
N LEU A 6 20.47 -13.21 2.93
CA LEU A 6 20.14 -12.06 2.08
C LEU A 6 20.14 -12.44 0.59
N ALA A 7 21.11 -13.24 0.15
CA ALA A 7 21.20 -13.70 -1.22
C ALA A 7 20.00 -14.59 -1.60
N GLU A 8 19.55 -15.46 -0.69
CA GLU A 8 18.36 -16.29 -0.88
C GLU A 8 17.09 -15.45 -1.05
N VAL A 9 16.89 -14.46 -0.16
CA VAL A 9 15.76 -13.52 -0.27
C VAL A 9 15.82 -12.74 -1.59
N ALA A 10 17.00 -12.27 -1.99
CA ALA A 10 17.17 -11.55 -3.26
C ALA A 10 16.91 -12.47 -4.48
N ALA A 11 17.35 -13.72 -4.43
CA ALA A 11 17.15 -14.70 -5.51
C ALA A 11 15.65 -14.99 -5.77
N VAL A 12 14.82 -14.92 -4.73
CA VAL A 12 13.36 -15.03 -4.88
C VAL A 12 12.79 -13.91 -5.75
N LEU A 13 13.36 -12.71 -5.72
CA LEU A 13 12.92 -11.58 -6.55
C LEU A 13 13.71 -11.41 -7.86
N ALA A 14 14.84 -12.11 -8.02
CA ALA A 14 15.71 -12.05 -9.20
C ALA A 14 15.12 -12.80 -10.42
N ASP A 15 13.85 -12.56 -10.73
CA ASP A 15 13.11 -13.10 -11.86
C ASP A 15 12.01 -12.11 -12.26
N PRO A 16 11.94 -11.70 -13.54
CA PRO A 16 10.99 -10.66 -13.97
C PRO A 16 9.53 -11.00 -13.69
N SER A 17 9.13 -12.26 -13.84
CA SER A 17 7.74 -12.68 -13.62
C SER A 17 7.39 -12.67 -12.13
N ARG A 18 8.27 -13.17 -11.26
CA ARG A 18 8.07 -13.10 -9.81
C ARG A 18 8.05 -11.66 -9.31
N ALA A 19 8.93 -10.80 -9.81
CA ALA A 19 8.95 -9.38 -9.49
C ALA A 19 7.64 -8.69 -9.91
N SER A 20 7.17 -8.90 -11.15
CA SER A 20 5.89 -8.36 -11.64
C SER A 20 4.69 -8.84 -10.82
N MET A 21 4.64 -10.12 -10.45
CA MET A 21 3.58 -10.64 -9.58
C MET A 21 3.60 -9.99 -8.19
N CYS A 22 4.78 -9.88 -7.58
CA CYS A 22 4.95 -9.23 -6.28
C CYS A 22 4.50 -7.77 -6.33
N LEU A 23 4.88 -7.04 -7.37
CA LEU A 23 4.46 -5.65 -7.61
C LEU A 23 2.95 -5.52 -7.78
N ALA A 24 2.30 -6.45 -8.48
CA ALA A 24 0.84 -6.45 -8.62
C ALA A 24 0.12 -6.67 -7.27
N LEU A 25 0.65 -7.58 -6.44
CA LEU A 25 0.10 -7.89 -5.12
C LEU A 25 0.27 -6.76 -4.09
N LEU A 26 1.10 -5.75 -4.36
CA LEU A 26 1.25 -4.56 -3.50
C LEU A 26 0.01 -3.64 -3.52
N ASP A 27 -1.01 -3.93 -4.32
CA ASP A 27 -2.31 -3.27 -4.21
C ASP A 27 -3.15 -3.75 -3.01
N GLY A 28 -2.64 -4.74 -2.26
CA GLY A 28 -3.23 -5.26 -1.03
C GLY A 28 -4.42 -6.21 -1.26
N ARG A 29 -4.81 -6.47 -2.51
CA ARG A 29 -5.89 -7.42 -2.83
C ARG A 29 -5.35 -8.85 -2.93
N ALA A 30 -6.25 -9.82 -2.81
CA ALA A 30 -5.93 -11.21 -3.12
C ALA A 30 -6.24 -11.49 -4.60
N TRP A 31 -5.29 -12.06 -5.33
CA TRP A 31 -5.35 -12.30 -6.77
C TRP A 31 -5.43 -13.79 -7.07
N THR A 32 -6.09 -14.17 -8.16
CA THR A 32 -5.99 -15.53 -8.70
C THR A 32 -4.65 -15.74 -9.43
N VAL A 33 -4.23 -16.99 -9.56
CA VAL A 33 -3.01 -17.33 -10.35
C VAL A 33 -3.17 -16.88 -11.80
N THR A 34 -4.37 -16.90 -12.36
CA THR A 34 -4.65 -16.45 -13.74
C THR A 34 -4.47 -14.94 -13.90
N GLU A 35 -4.95 -14.13 -12.95
CA GLU A 35 -4.72 -12.69 -12.99
C GLU A 35 -3.24 -12.35 -12.84
N LEU A 36 -2.52 -13.06 -11.97
CA LEU A 36 -1.07 -12.93 -11.83
C LEU A 36 -0.31 -13.34 -13.11
N ALA A 37 -0.78 -14.39 -13.79
CA ALA A 37 -0.22 -14.80 -15.09
C ALA A 37 -0.38 -13.67 -16.12
N GLY A 38 -1.54 -13.00 -16.15
CA GLY A 38 -1.77 -11.83 -16.99
C GLY A 38 -0.85 -10.65 -16.64
N ALA A 39 -0.72 -10.33 -15.35
CA ALA A 39 0.15 -9.24 -14.88
C ALA A 39 1.65 -9.46 -15.17
N ALA A 40 2.08 -10.73 -15.23
CA ALA A 40 3.46 -11.11 -15.53
C ALA A 40 3.70 -11.54 -16.99
N GLU A 41 2.66 -11.50 -17.83
CA GLU A 41 2.69 -11.90 -19.25
C GLU A 41 3.23 -13.32 -19.49
N VAL A 42 2.82 -14.28 -18.64
CA VAL A 42 3.24 -15.69 -18.73
C VAL A 42 2.05 -16.66 -18.78
N ALA A 43 2.31 -17.91 -19.15
CA ALA A 43 1.31 -18.97 -19.10
C ALA A 43 0.89 -19.30 -17.64
N ALA A 44 -0.34 -19.78 -17.45
CA ALA A 44 -0.88 -20.10 -16.13
C ALA A 44 -0.07 -21.20 -15.40
N SER A 45 0.49 -22.17 -16.12
CA SER A 45 1.37 -23.21 -15.55
C SER A 45 2.65 -22.61 -14.97
N THR A 46 3.32 -21.73 -15.73
CA THR A 46 4.50 -20.98 -15.30
C THR A 46 4.19 -20.08 -14.10
N ALA A 47 3.05 -19.40 -14.13
CA ALA A 47 2.62 -18.60 -13.00
C ALA A 47 2.38 -19.42 -11.73
N SER A 48 1.80 -20.62 -11.87
CA SER A 48 1.61 -21.52 -10.73
C SER A 48 2.95 -21.93 -10.10
N GLU A 49 3.96 -22.24 -10.91
CA GLU A 49 5.31 -22.56 -10.43
C GLU A 49 5.96 -21.38 -9.69
N HIS A 50 5.84 -20.16 -10.24
CA HIS A 50 6.32 -18.95 -9.58
C HIS A 50 5.63 -18.69 -8.25
N VAL A 51 4.30 -18.85 -8.17
CA VAL A 51 3.55 -18.70 -6.92
C VAL A 51 3.98 -19.75 -5.90
N THR A 52 4.28 -20.98 -6.31
CA THR A 52 4.81 -22.01 -5.41
C THR A 52 6.16 -21.59 -4.83
N LYS A 53 7.12 -21.16 -5.65
CA LYS A 53 8.42 -20.65 -5.19
C LYS A 53 8.28 -19.46 -4.23
N LEU A 54 7.40 -18.50 -4.56
CA LEU A 54 7.10 -17.36 -3.68
C LEU A 54 6.46 -17.79 -2.36
N THR A 55 5.64 -18.85 -2.37
CA THR A 55 5.00 -19.38 -1.15
C THR A 55 6.02 -20.08 -0.26
N GLU A 56 6.88 -20.92 -0.84
CA GLU A 56 7.95 -21.63 -0.14
C GLU A 56 8.96 -20.65 0.49
N ALA A 57 9.22 -19.53 -0.19
CA ALA A 57 10.06 -18.45 0.32
C ALA A 57 9.35 -17.52 1.32
N GLY A 58 8.07 -17.73 1.62
CA GLY A 58 7.30 -16.91 2.57
C GLY A 58 6.90 -15.52 2.06
N PHE A 59 7.04 -15.23 0.77
CA PHE A 59 6.65 -13.93 0.20
C PHE A 59 5.13 -13.79 0.03
N VAL A 60 4.47 -14.89 -0.32
CA VAL A 60 3.03 -14.92 -0.53
C VAL A 60 2.40 -16.07 0.24
N VAL A 61 1.10 -15.93 0.48
CA VAL A 61 0.27 -17.00 1.03
C VAL A 61 -0.91 -17.26 0.13
N ARG A 62 -1.31 -18.53 0.05
CA ARG A 62 -2.54 -18.94 -0.64
C ARG A 62 -3.72 -18.87 0.33
N VAL A 63 -4.78 -18.20 -0.08
CA VAL A 63 -6.04 -18.08 0.68
C VAL A 63 -7.11 -18.82 -0.10
N LYS A 64 -7.71 -19.84 0.52
CA LYS A 64 -8.84 -20.56 -0.08
C LYS A 64 -10.13 -19.80 0.19
N GLN A 65 -10.90 -19.53 -0.86
CA GLN A 65 -12.25 -18.99 -0.76
C GLN A 65 -13.15 -19.74 -1.73
N GLY A 66 -13.98 -20.63 -1.18
CA GLY A 66 -14.80 -21.55 -1.97
C GLY A 66 -13.95 -22.48 -2.85
N ARG A 67 -14.27 -22.52 -4.15
CA ARG A 67 -13.55 -23.34 -5.15
C ARG A 67 -12.30 -22.67 -5.69
N HIS A 68 -12.06 -21.40 -5.36
CA HIS A 68 -10.94 -20.63 -5.88
C HIS A 68 -9.83 -20.50 -4.83
N SER A 69 -8.58 -20.56 -5.31
CA SER A 69 -7.40 -20.24 -4.53
C SER A 69 -6.92 -18.85 -4.95
N TYR A 70 -6.85 -17.95 -3.98
CA TYR A 70 -6.27 -16.63 -4.14
C TYR A 70 -4.87 -16.59 -3.56
N VAL A 71 -4.10 -15.60 -3.94
CA VAL A 71 -2.71 -15.34 -3.54
C VAL A 71 -2.65 -13.91 -3.04
N ARG A 72 -2.01 -13.68 -1.90
CA ARG A 72 -1.72 -12.34 -1.38
C ARG A 72 -0.31 -12.31 -0.79
N ILE A 73 0.26 -11.11 -0.65
CA ILE A 73 1.49 -10.93 0.15
C ILE A 73 1.26 -11.53 1.54
N ALA A 74 2.26 -12.27 2.03
CA ALA A 74 2.19 -13.00 3.30
C ALA A 74 1.88 -12.07 4.47
N ASP A 75 2.65 -10.99 4.60
CA ASP A 75 2.52 -10.00 5.65
C ASP A 75 3.08 -8.62 5.25
N PRO A 76 2.83 -7.55 6.04
CA PRO A 76 3.28 -6.20 5.72
C PRO A 76 4.80 -6.03 5.58
N ARG A 77 5.63 -6.80 6.30
CA ARG A 77 7.10 -6.67 6.22
C ARG A 77 7.60 -7.10 4.85
N VAL A 78 7.00 -8.14 4.27
CA VAL A 78 7.30 -8.56 2.89
C VAL A 78 6.88 -7.48 1.90
N ALA A 79 5.71 -6.86 2.08
CA ALA A 79 5.26 -5.78 1.22
C ALA A 79 6.24 -4.60 1.26
N GLU A 80 6.68 -4.18 2.45
CA GLU A 80 7.70 -3.14 2.64
C GLU A 80 9.03 -3.50 1.98
N LEU A 81 9.48 -4.75 2.08
CA LEU A 81 10.70 -5.21 1.41
C LEU A 81 10.61 -5.10 -0.11
N ILE A 82 9.54 -5.64 -0.72
CA ILE A 82 9.31 -5.59 -2.16
C ILE A 82 9.25 -4.14 -2.61
N GLU A 83 8.52 -3.31 -1.85
CA GLU A 83 8.42 -1.88 -2.10
C GLU A 83 9.81 -1.24 -2.12
N HIS A 84 10.61 -1.36 -1.07
CA HIS A 84 11.95 -0.78 -1.02
C HIS A 84 12.87 -1.22 -2.18
N LEU A 85 12.78 -2.48 -2.61
CA LEU A 85 13.57 -2.98 -3.75
C LEU A 85 13.10 -2.41 -5.09
N ALA A 86 11.78 -2.36 -5.32
CA ALA A 86 11.20 -1.77 -6.52
C ALA A 86 11.59 -0.30 -6.66
N GLN A 87 11.54 0.44 -5.56
CA GLN A 87 11.96 1.84 -5.48
C GLN A 87 13.43 2.02 -5.87
N HIS A 88 14.32 1.18 -5.35
CA HIS A 88 15.74 1.22 -5.69
C HIS A 88 15.96 1.00 -7.20
N ALA A 89 15.18 0.10 -7.81
CA ALA A 89 15.23 -0.16 -9.25
C ALA A 89 14.63 0.98 -10.11
N GLU A 90 13.61 1.69 -9.62
CA GLU A 90 12.89 2.78 -10.31
C GLU A 90 13.67 4.10 -10.42
N HIS A 91 14.82 4.26 -9.75
CA HIS A 91 15.73 5.42 -9.91
C HIS A 91 16.37 5.52 -11.32
N ARG A 92 15.84 4.79 -12.31
CA ARG A 92 16.24 4.84 -13.72
C ARG A 92 15.27 5.76 -14.49
N PRO A 93 15.77 6.76 -15.24
CA PRO A 93 14.92 7.80 -15.82
C PRO A 93 13.85 7.25 -16.76
N VAL A 94 12.60 7.68 -16.52
CA VAL A 94 11.42 7.25 -17.27
C VAL A 94 11.36 7.98 -18.63
N LYS A 95 11.23 7.23 -19.73
CA LYS A 95 11.08 7.80 -21.09
C LYS A 95 9.58 7.92 -21.45
N GLY A 96 9.16 9.12 -21.88
CA GLY A 96 7.84 9.37 -22.50
C GLY A 96 6.77 10.01 -21.60
N LEU A 97 5.85 10.75 -22.23
CA LEU A 97 4.81 11.58 -21.56
C LEU A 97 3.76 10.76 -20.79
N ARG A 98 3.31 9.62 -21.31
CA ARG A 98 2.34 8.76 -20.60
C ARG A 98 2.94 8.19 -19.31
N SER A 99 4.21 7.84 -19.38
CA SER A 99 4.96 7.30 -18.24
C SER A 99 5.18 8.38 -17.17
N SER A 100 5.42 9.64 -17.56
CA SER A 100 5.55 10.74 -16.60
C SER A 100 4.23 11.10 -15.90
N VAL A 101 3.10 11.06 -16.60
CA VAL A 101 1.77 11.26 -15.98
C VAL A 101 1.47 10.14 -14.98
N ARG A 102 1.79 8.89 -15.31
CA ARG A 102 1.63 7.75 -14.39
C ARG A 102 2.48 7.92 -13.13
N VAL A 103 3.75 8.34 -13.26
CA VAL A 103 4.62 8.62 -12.12
C VAL A 103 4.01 9.69 -11.23
N LYS A 104 3.58 10.83 -11.81
CA LYS A 104 2.96 11.92 -11.04
C LYS A 104 1.69 11.49 -10.28
N ARG A 105 0.88 10.59 -10.85
CA ARG A 105 -0.31 10.04 -10.15
C ARG A 105 0.09 9.19 -8.95
N LEU A 106 1.12 8.36 -9.10
CA LEU A 106 1.63 7.52 -8.01
C LEU A 106 2.32 8.34 -6.91
N GLU A 107 2.99 9.44 -7.28
CA GLU A 107 3.55 10.41 -6.34
C GLU A 107 2.45 11.16 -5.58
N PHE A 108 1.35 11.51 -6.26
CA PHE A 108 0.23 12.22 -5.63
C PHE A 108 -0.52 11.33 -4.61
N ALA A 109 -1.03 10.19 -5.06
CA ALA A 109 -1.77 9.26 -4.19
C ALA A 109 -1.68 7.83 -4.71
N ARG A 110 -1.27 6.91 -3.83
CA ARG A 110 -1.18 5.47 -4.14
C ARG A 110 -1.44 4.62 -2.91
N THR A 111 -1.53 3.31 -3.12
CA THR A 111 -1.51 2.30 -2.06
C THR A 111 -0.08 1.82 -1.85
N CYS A 112 0.40 1.74 -0.60
CA CYS A 112 1.71 1.18 -0.22
C CYS A 112 1.54 -0.20 0.44
N TYR A 113 0.75 -1.08 -0.19
CA TYR A 113 0.02 -2.22 0.40
C TYR A 113 -1.45 -1.88 0.72
N ASP A 114 -1.81 -1.82 2.00
CA ASP A 114 -3.18 -1.66 2.47
C ASP A 114 -3.50 -0.26 3.00
N HIS A 115 -2.59 0.70 2.84
CA HIS A 115 -2.72 2.06 3.35
C HIS A 115 -2.32 3.10 2.28
N LEU A 116 -2.78 4.33 2.49
CA LEU A 116 -2.58 5.45 1.57
C LEU A 116 -1.17 6.05 1.71
N ALA A 117 -0.54 6.28 0.57
CA ALA A 117 0.80 6.84 0.43
C ALA A 117 0.83 7.90 -0.67
N GLY A 118 2.02 8.43 -0.95
CA GLY A 118 2.22 9.62 -1.77
C GLY A 118 1.97 10.90 -0.98
N THR A 119 1.85 12.01 -1.71
CA THR A 119 1.60 13.34 -1.15
C THR A 119 0.37 13.33 -0.22
N VAL A 120 -0.71 12.65 -0.61
CA VAL A 120 -1.92 12.57 0.21
C VAL A 120 -1.71 11.72 1.47
N GLY A 121 -0.96 10.62 1.40
CA GLY A 121 -0.66 9.79 2.58
C GLY A 121 0.21 10.51 3.61
N VAL A 122 1.20 11.29 3.15
CA VAL A 122 2.02 12.14 4.01
C VAL A 122 1.21 13.28 4.61
N ALA A 123 0.40 13.98 3.80
CA ALA A 123 -0.45 15.06 4.28
C ALA A 123 -1.45 14.56 5.33
N LEU A 124 -1.95 13.33 5.20
CA LEU A 124 -2.79 12.68 6.20
C LEU A 124 -2.05 12.49 7.54
N ARG A 125 -0.81 11.98 7.51
CA ARG A 125 0.01 11.87 8.74
C ARG A 125 0.16 13.23 9.42
N ASP A 126 0.59 14.23 8.66
CA ASP A 126 0.86 15.58 9.16
C ASP A 126 -0.41 16.23 9.72
N GLY A 127 -1.53 16.09 9.02
CA GLY A 127 -2.83 16.61 9.42
C GLY A 127 -3.30 16.00 10.72
N MET A 128 -3.23 14.67 10.85
CA MET A 128 -3.62 13.95 12.06
C MET A 128 -2.75 14.32 13.27
N LEU A 129 -1.44 14.52 13.09
CA LEU A 129 -0.55 15.01 14.14
C LEU A 129 -0.88 16.45 14.54
N THR A 130 -0.98 17.35 13.56
CA THR A 130 -1.21 18.78 13.79
C THR A 130 -2.56 19.04 14.47
N THR A 131 -3.57 18.23 14.18
CA THR A 131 -4.91 18.33 14.78
C THR A 131 -5.09 17.51 16.06
N GLY A 132 -4.03 16.83 16.53
CA GLY A 132 -4.04 16.02 17.75
C GLY A 132 -4.93 14.78 17.67
N LEU A 133 -5.17 14.24 16.47
CA LEU A 133 -5.84 12.95 16.28
C LEU A 133 -4.91 11.78 16.56
N ILE A 134 -3.62 11.98 16.32
CA ILE A 134 -2.55 11.07 16.73
C ILE A 134 -1.48 11.85 17.49
N ASP A 135 -0.74 11.15 18.35
CA ASP A 135 0.40 11.68 19.08
C ASP A 135 1.65 10.84 18.82
N GLU A 136 2.81 11.38 19.17
CA GLU A 136 4.12 10.71 19.03
C GLU A 136 4.94 10.71 20.33
N ALA A 137 4.33 11.09 21.46
CA ALA A 137 5.04 11.25 22.75
C ALA A 137 5.64 9.93 23.25
N ASP A 138 4.89 8.82 23.11
CA ASP A 138 5.30 7.46 23.50
C ASP A 138 5.28 6.52 22.29
N GLY A 139 5.76 7.03 21.16
CA GLY A 139 5.54 6.43 19.85
C GLY A 139 4.18 6.80 19.27
N LEU A 140 3.91 6.35 18.05
CA LEU A 140 2.75 6.80 17.31
C LEU A 140 1.46 6.18 17.85
N THR A 141 0.58 6.96 18.50
CA THR A 141 -0.68 6.46 19.06
C THR A 141 -1.90 7.23 18.60
N LEU A 142 -3.08 6.58 18.68
CA LEU A 142 -4.36 7.20 18.36
C LEU A 142 -4.95 7.85 19.61
N THR A 143 -5.23 9.15 19.57
CA THR A 143 -5.77 9.88 20.73
C THR A 143 -7.28 9.60 20.93
N ALA A 144 -7.83 10.05 22.06
CA ALA A 144 -9.29 9.99 22.28
C ALA A 144 -10.05 10.78 21.21
N ARG A 145 -9.58 12.00 20.89
CA ARG A 145 -10.11 12.82 19.81
C ARG A 145 -10.02 12.11 18.46
N GLY A 146 -8.90 11.44 18.18
CA GLY A 146 -8.74 10.65 16.96
C GLY A 146 -9.80 9.55 16.83
N ARG A 147 -10.09 8.84 17.91
CA ARG A 147 -11.17 7.82 17.94
C ARG A 147 -12.53 8.42 17.67
N GLU A 148 -12.85 9.57 18.27
CA GLU A 148 -14.13 10.26 18.07
C GLU A 148 -14.31 10.71 16.62
N VAL A 149 -13.29 11.33 16.02
CA VAL A 149 -13.34 11.79 14.63
C VAL A 149 -13.47 10.61 13.67
N LEU A 150 -12.66 9.55 13.84
CA LEU A 150 -12.76 8.34 13.02
C LEU A 150 -14.13 7.67 13.16
N GLY A 151 -14.69 7.62 14.37
CA GLY A 151 -16.03 7.09 14.63
C GLY A 151 -17.12 7.91 13.94
N ALA A 152 -17.05 9.24 14.01
CA ALA A 152 -17.98 10.15 13.33
C ALA A 152 -17.93 10.01 11.80
N LEU A 153 -16.74 9.67 11.27
CA LEU A 153 -16.53 9.36 9.85
C LEU A 153 -16.95 7.94 9.47
N GLY A 154 -17.36 7.09 10.41
CA GLY A 154 -17.76 5.70 10.16
C GLY A 154 -16.58 4.74 9.91
N VAL A 155 -15.36 5.11 10.31
CA VAL A 155 -14.16 4.29 10.14
C VAL A 155 -14.05 3.29 11.29
N GLU A 156 -14.40 2.04 11.02
CA GLU A 156 -14.30 0.95 11.99
C GLU A 156 -12.91 0.30 11.96
N ILE A 157 -12.23 0.30 13.11
CA ILE A 157 -10.88 -0.27 13.25
C ILE A 157 -11.00 -1.69 13.84
N ALA A 158 -11.02 -2.70 12.96
CA ALA A 158 -11.10 -4.10 13.38
C ALA A 158 -9.99 -4.50 14.35
N ASP A 159 -10.31 -5.32 15.35
CA ASP A 159 -9.36 -5.90 16.32
C ASP A 159 -8.30 -6.78 15.69
N GLY A 160 -7.11 -6.78 16.29
CA GLY A 160 -6.01 -7.60 15.79
C GLY A 160 -4.65 -7.29 16.40
N ARG A 161 -3.70 -8.20 16.12
CA ARG A 161 -2.32 -8.17 16.62
C ARG A 161 -1.41 -7.16 15.93
N ARG A 162 -1.82 -6.60 14.78
CA ARG A 162 -1.04 -5.56 14.08
C ARG A 162 -1.09 -4.25 14.89
N ALA A 163 0.00 -3.48 14.84
CA ALA A 163 0.04 -2.16 15.47
C ALA A 163 -1.12 -1.27 14.97
N MET A 164 -1.66 -0.43 15.86
CA MET A 164 -2.70 0.53 15.47
C MET A 164 -2.17 1.53 14.45
N LEU A 165 -0.99 2.05 14.73
CA LEU A 165 -0.28 3.06 13.96
C LEU A 165 1.21 2.73 14.00
N ARG A 166 1.91 3.01 12.90
CA ARG A 166 3.36 3.06 12.80
C ARG A 166 3.74 3.98 11.64
N ASP A 167 4.96 4.48 11.68
CA ASP A 167 5.53 5.16 10.52
C ASP A 167 5.87 4.16 9.42
N CYS A 168 5.67 4.61 8.19
CA CYS A 168 6.11 3.94 6.99
C CYS A 168 6.64 5.00 6.03
N LEU A 169 7.92 4.88 5.66
CA LEU A 169 8.64 5.90 4.92
C LEU A 169 8.11 6.01 3.48
N ASP A 170 7.55 7.16 3.13
CA ASP A 170 7.25 7.49 1.75
C ASP A 170 8.51 7.96 1.05
N TRP A 171 9.08 7.13 0.18
CA TRP A 171 10.28 7.50 -0.59
C TRP A 171 10.02 8.52 -1.71
N THR A 172 8.79 8.63 -2.24
CA THR A 172 8.47 9.61 -3.30
C THR A 172 8.49 11.04 -2.75
N VAL A 173 8.03 11.20 -1.52
CA VAL A 173 8.00 12.49 -0.81
C VAL A 173 9.18 12.61 0.20
N ARG A 174 9.89 11.51 0.49
CA ARG A 174 10.93 11.34 1.51
C ARG A 174 10.48 11.76 2.92
N ARG A 175 9.23 11.41 3.26
CA ARG A 175 8.60 11.72 4.55
C ARG A 175 7.73 10.55 4.98
N ASP A 176 7.54 10.36 6.28
CA ASP A 176 6.70 9.27 6.76
C ASP A 176 5.23 9.50 6.41
N HIS A 177 4.56 8.43 6.01
CA HIS A 177 3.10 8.31 6.05
C HIS A 177 2.72 7.27 7.12
N LEU A 178 1.42 7.01 7.26
CA LEU A 178 0.90 6.09 8.26
C LEU A 178 0.72 4.68 7.71
N ALA A 179 1.12 3.68 8.48
CA ALA A 179 0.75 2.27 8.29
C ALA A 179 0.14 1.69 9.59
N GLY A 180 -0.49 0.51 9.50
CA GLY A 180 -1.13 -0.15 10.64
C GLY A 180 -2.65 -0.32 10.46
N ARG A 181 -3.34 -0.67 11.55
CA ARG A 181 -4.79 -0.93 11.53
C ARG A 181 -5.60 0.32 11.17
N VAL A 182 -5.22 1.50 11.67
CA VAL A 182 -5.95 2.76 11.44
C VAL A 182 -5.89 3.18 9.95
N PRO A 183 -4.71 3.28 9.30
CA PRO A 183 -4.63 3.69 7.90
C PRO A 183 -5.24 2.65 6.95
N ALA A 184 -5.17 1.37 7.30
CA ALA A 184 -5.83 0.30 6.55
C ALA A 184 -7.36 0.41 6.60
N ALA A 185 -7.93 0.65 7.79
CA ALA A 185 -9.35 0.89 7.95
C ALA A 185 -9.80 2.15 7.18
N LEU A 186 -9.02 3.23 7.26
CA LEU A 186 -9.32 4.47 6.56
C LEU A 186 -9.31 4.31 5.04
N LEU A 187 -8.31 3.62 4.48
CA LEU A 187 -8.27 3.36 3.03
C LEU A 187 -9.45 2.48 2.60
N SER A 188 -9.75 1.42 3.36
CA SER A 188 -10.89 0.53 3.07
C SER A 188 -12.22 1.30 3.11
N HIS A 189 -12.45 2.05 4.17
CA HIS A 189 -13.65 2.87 4.33
C HIS A 189 -13.72 3.95 3.24
N GLY A 190 -12.64 4.68 2.98
CA GLY A 190 -12.62 5.74 1.98
C GLY A 190 -12.93 5.23 0.57
N VAL A 191 -12.53 4.01 0.23
CA VAL A 191 -12.96 3.36 -1.03
C VAL A 191 -14.44 3.01 -0.99
N SER A 192 -14.92 2.39 0.09
CA SER A 192 -16.34 2.01 0.25
C SER A 192 -17.29 3.20 0.26
N ALA A 193 -16.89 4.32 0.86
CA ALA A 193 -17.68 5.55 0.98
C ALA A 193 -17.54 6.49 -0.24
N GLY A 194 -16.76 6.10 -1.26
CA GLY A 194 -16.58 6.88 -2.48
C GLY A 194 -15.72 8.14 -2.32
N TRP A 195 -14.85 8.19 -1.31
CA TRP A 195 -13.84 9.24 -1.16
C TRP A 195 -12.63 8.96 -2.06
N LEU A 196 -12.31 7.67 -2.23
CA LEU A 196 -11.14 7.19 -2.94
C LEU A 196 -11.55 6.16 -3.99
N SER A 197 -10.83 6.11 -5.11
CA SER A 197 -10.97 5.05 -6.12
C SER A 197 -9.62 4.47 -6.45
N ARG A 198 -9.46 3.15 -6.26
CA ARG A 198 -8.23 2.43 -6.60
C ARG A 198 -8.17 2.17 -8.10
N GLU A 199 -7.04 2.49 -8.72
CA GLU A 199 -6.73 2.11 -10.10
C GLU A 199 -5.97 0.77 -10.13
N GLY A 200 -5.94 0.11 -11.31
CA GLY A 200 -5.29 -1.19 -11.49
C GLY A 200 -3.76 -1.21 -11.35
N ASN A 201 -3.13 -0.06 -11.08
CA ASN A 201 -1.68 0.12 -10.97
C ASN A 201 -1.26 0.71 -9.61
N ARG A 202 -2.03 0.43 -8.54
CA ARG A 202 -1.84 0.96 -7.17
C ARG A 202 -2.11 2.44 -6.99
N ALA A 203 -2.26 3.23 -8.06
CA ALA A 203 -2.65 4.63 -7.96
C ALA A 203 -4.04 4.75 -7.33
N VAL A 204 -4.24 5.83 -6.59
CA VAL A 204 -5.51 6.14 -5.93
C VAL A 204 -5.98 7.50 -6.42
N LYS A 205 -7.19 7.55 -6.94
CA LYS A 205 -7.89 8.81 -7.24
C LYS A 205 -8.56 9.32 -5.98
N VAL A 206 -8.32 10.59 -5.66
CA VAL A 206 -9.06 11.33 -4.65
C VAL A 206 -10.29 11.95 -5.31
N LEU A 207 -11.48 11.58 -4.85
CA LEU A 207 -12.76 12.01 -5.40
C LEU A 207 -13.25 13.28 -4.68
N PRO A 208 -14.16 14.07 -5.28
CA PRO A 208 -14.69 15.28 -4.64
C PRO A 208 -15.29 15.04 -3.24
N ALA A 209 -15.93 13.89 -3.04
CA ALA A 209 -16.50 13.51 -1.75
C ALA A 209 -15.47 13.36 -0.61
N ALA A 210 -14.17 13.29 -0.93
CA ALA A 210 -13.11 13.21 0.06
C ALA A 210 -12.85 14.53 0.79
N GLU A 211 -13.27 15.68 0.24
CA GLU A 211 -12.86 17.00 0.73
C GLU A 211 -13.18 17.23 2.21
N LYS A 212 -14.43 17.03 2.62
CA LYS A 212 -14.85 17.21 4.01
C LYS A 212 -14.24 16.15 4.96
N PRO A 213 -14.31 14.84 4.68
CA PRO A 213 -13.68 13.82 5.52
C PRO A 213 -12.16 14.02 5.71
N PHE A 214 -11.45 14.40 4.65
CA PHE A 214 -10.00 14.63 4.74
C PHE A 214 -9.69 15.92 5.50
N ALA A 215 -10.51 16.97 5.37
CA ALA A 215 -10.38 18.16 6.21
C ALA A 215 -10.59 17.84 7.70
N ASP A 216 -11.53 16.95 8.04
CA ASP A 216 -11.74 16.48 9.42
C ASP A 216 -10.54 15.69 9.96
N LEU A 217 -9.76 15.07 9.06
CA LEU A 217 -8.49 14.40 9.35
C LEU A 217 -7.28 15.35 9.31
N GLY A 218 -7.51 16.66 9.12
CA GLY A 218 -6.46 17.68 9.10
C GLY A 218 -5.78 17.87 7.75
N VAL A 219 -6.37 17.41 6.64
CA VAL A 219 -5.79 17.47 5.30
C VAL A 219 -6.51 18.51 4.43
N ASP A 220 -5.77 19.53 3.97
CA ASP A 220 -6.24 20.43 2.92
C ASP A 220 -5.97 19.84 1.53
N LEU A 221 -6.95 19.12 0.99
CA LEU A 221 -6.88 18.51 -0.34
C LEU A 221 -6.88 19.54 -1.49
N ALA A 222 -7.30 20.78 -1.26
CA ALA A 222 -7.29 21.84 -2.27
C ALA A 222 -5.89 22.47 -2.39
N GLY A 223 -5.15 22.53 -1.27
CA GLY A 223 -3.76 22.96 -1.22
C GLY A 223 -2.76 21.97 -1.83
N LEU A 224 -3.14 20.70 -2.02
CA LEU A 224 -2.28 19.69 -2.66
C LEU A 224 -2.31 19.82 -4.19
N ARG A 225 -1.14 19.89 -4.83
CA ARG A 225 -1.04 19.94 -6.29
C ARG A 225 -1.50 18.62 -6.92
N ARG A 226 -2.68 18.62 -7.54
CA ARG A 226 -3.20 17.48 -8.31
C ARG A 226 -2.50 17.40 -9.68
N PRO A 227 -2.09 16.21 -10.13
CA PRO A 227 -1.41 16.01 -11.41
C PRO A 227 -2.35 16.01 -12.63
#